data_AF-A0A662CSN9-F1
#
_entry.id   AF-A0A662CSN9-F1
#
_cell.length_a   1.000
_cell.length_b   1.000
_cell.length_c   1.000
_cell.angle_alpha   90.00
_cell.angle_beta   90.00
_cell.angle_gamma   90.00
#
_symmetry.space_group_name_H-M   'P 1'
#
loop_
_entity.id
_entity.type
_entity.pdbx_description
1 polymer ?
#
loop_
_entity_poly.entity_id
_entity_poly.type
_entity_poly.pdbx_seq_one_letter_code
_entity_poly.pdbx_strand_id
1 'polypeptide(L)'
;MKKAIFLTAIAGLLLVTGCQNTNENQAIGTDSQNAFDDILSKYKTDIPTKILTPNHVDSRLGDLEFYDGIPTKATIDKVYDNIDFARGVDVFLNFIPATSIEGLRLGMKELGADTYNKVMVLDKLLDASGLFLTGNASTVYASSFFDLEKNGPTVVEIPAGAGPGTVNDAFFRFVVDMGAPGPDRKKGGMYIILPPDYNGKLKPTPNTFQDNSSVKVKVGDKMKDVWIAQSKSYTNWLILRGFLVDGKPDAAAKMWKEGLKIYPLKDANNPKKMEFISGSGKVFNTIHANDYDFYKELASVINKEPISFIDPELRGQAASIGIIKGHEFAPDARMEKILKDAIKVGNATARAISFSPRDKKAYIYEGKQWITGFIGKDYQWLDL
;
A
#
# COMPACT_ATOMS: atom_id res chain seq x y z
N MET A 1 -74.13 -33.63 -25.24
CA MET A 1 -74.87 -34.50 -26.19
C MET A 1 -73.93 -34.94 -27.30
N LYS A 2 -73.73 -36.26 -27.42
CA LYS A 2 -73.23 -37.04 -28.58
C LYS A 2 -71.78 -36.74 -29.02
N LYS A 3 -70.90 -37.71 -29.30
CA LYS A 3 -70.99 -39.18 -29.36
C LYS A 3 -69.55 -39.73 -29.36
N ALA A 4 -69.37 -40.87 -28.70
CA ALA A 4 -68.21 -41.75 -28.84
C ALA A 4 -68.31 -42.58 -30.14
N ILE A 5 -67.17 -42.95 -30.74
CA ILE A 5 -66.99 -44.16 -31.57
C ILE A 5 -65.62 -44.77 -31.23
N PHE A 6 -65.59 -46.10 -31.27
CA PHE A 6 -64.70 -47.06 -30.64
C PHE A 6 -63.88 -47.84 -31.69
N LEU A 7 -62.76 -48.44 -31.26
CA LEU A 7 -61.95 -49.55 -31.86
C LEU A 7 -61.12 -49.21 -33.11
N THR A 8 -59.84 -49.59 -33.20
CA THR A 8 -59.32 -50.96 -33.06
C THR A 8 -57.83 -50.98 -32.70
N ALA A 9 -57.44 -51.95 -31.87
CA ALA A 9 -56.08 -52.24 -31.43
C ALA A 9 -55.29 -53.09 -32.44
N ILE A 10 -54.00 -52.80 -32.62
CA ILE A 10 -52.98 -53.80 -32.99
C ILE A 10 -51.72 -53.52 -32.15
N ALA A 11 -51.22 -54.60 -31.55
CA ALA A 11 -50.11 -54.66 -30.61
C ALA A 11 -48.74 -54.44 -31.26
N GLY A 12 -47.84 -53.79 -30.51
CA GLY A 12 -46.42 -53.63 -30.86
C GLY A 12 -45.57 -53.46 -29.60
N LEU A 13 -45.07 -54.60 -29.10
CA LEU A 13 -43.92 -54.84 -28.21
C LEU A 13 -43.27 -53.67 -27.42
N LEU A 14 -43.48 -53.74 -26.10
CA LEU A 14 -42.52 -53.63 -24.98
C LEU A 14 -41.09 -53.11 -25.24
N LEU A 15 -40.74 -51.97 -24.61
CA LEU A 15 -39.90 -51.93 -23.40
C LEU A 15 -39.79 -50.46 -22.90
N VAL A 16 -40.49 -50.16 -21.81
CA VAL A 16 -40.29 -48.96 -21.00
C VAL A 16 -39.49 -49.38 -19.78
N THR A 17 -38.25 -48.90 -19.66
CA THR A 17 -37.53 -48.90 -18.39
C THR A 17 -37.60 -47.50 -17.80
N GLY A 18 -38.31 -47.39 -16.68
CA GLY A 18 -38.37 -46.19 -15.86
C GLY A 18 -37.20 -46.10 -14.87
N CYS A 19 -37.00 -44.87 -14.43
CA CYS A 19 -36.42 -44.40 -13.16
C CYS A 19 -35.03 -44.89 -12.74
N GLN A 20 -34.10 -43.96 -12.53
CA GLN A 20 -33.60 -43.63 -11.19
C GLN A 20 -32.68 -42.39 -11.19
N ASN A 21 -32.92 -41.50 -10.23
CA ASN A 21 -31.95 -40.53 -9.74
C ASN A 21 -30.71 -41.26 -9.24
N THR A 22 -29.54 -40.90 -9.75
CA THR A 22 -28.26 -41.18 -9.09
C THR A 22 -27.53 -39.86 -8.87
N ASN A 23 -27.42 -39.50 -7.59
CA ASN A 23 -26.29 -38.74 -7.09
C ASN A 23 -25.02 -39.52 -7.45
N GLU A 24 -24.29 -39.10 -8.47
CA GLU A 24 -22.89 -39.47 -8.61
C GLU A 24 -22.04 -38.37 -7.96
N ASN A 25 -21.69 -38.64 -6.70
CA ASN A 25 -20.35 -38.34 -6.24
C ASN A 25 -19.38 -39.00 -7.24
N GLN A 26 -18.85 -38.21 -8.18
CA GLN A 26 -17.64 -38.63 -8.88
C GLN A 26 -16.53 -38.76 -7.85
N ALA A 27 -16.22 -40.01 -7.53
CA ALA A 27 -15.02 -40.36 -6.81
C ALA A 27 -13.82 -39.85 -7.61
N ILE A 28 -13.08 -38.91 -7.02
CA ILE A 28 -11.71 -38.60 -7.42
C ILE A 28 -10.88 -39.83 -7.08
N GLY A 29 -10.69 -40.72 -8.04
CA GLY A 29 -9.94 -41.94 -7.81
C GLY A 29 -9.85 -42.78 -9.06
N THR A 30 -8.77 -42.59 -9.83
CA THR A 30 -8.01 -43.60 -10.61
C THR A 30 -7.06 -42.99 -11.64
N ASP A 31 -7.11 -41.68 -11.91
CA ASP A 31 -6.23 -41.07 -12.95
C ASP A 31 -4.78 -40.86 -12.49
N SER A 32 -4.54 -40.82 -11.18
CA SER A 32 -3.21 -40.50 -10.62
C SER A 32 -2.23 -41.68 -10.62
N GLN A 33 -2.68 -42.94 -10.66
CA GLN A 33 -1.73 -44.07 -10.72
C GLN A 33 -1.09 -44.21 -12.11
N ASN A 34 -1.89 -44.06 -13.17
CA ASN A 34 -1.40 -44.18 -14.56
C ASN A 34 -0.38 -43.10 -14.94
N ALA A 35 -0.45 -41.91 -14.34
CA ALA A 35 0.45 -40.79 -14.64
C ALA A 35 1.91 -41.01 -14.21
N PHE A 36 2.16 -41.99 -13.32
CA PHE A 36 3.49 -42.27 -12.77
C PHE A 36 4.05 -43.64 -13.15
N ASP A 37 3.29 -44.52 -13.81
CA ASP A 37 3.73 -45.89 -14.09
C ASP A 37 5.03 -45.94 -14.92
N ASP A 38 5.13 -45.12 -15.97
CA ASP A 38 6.36 -44.98 -16.77
C ASP A 38 7.55 -44.51 -15.91
N ILE A 39 7.32 -43.54 -15.02
CA ILE A 39 8.34 -42.97 -14.15
C ILE A 39 8.80 -43.99 -13.11
N LEU A 40 7.84 -44.64 -12.43
CA LEU A 40 8.07 -45.63 -11.38
C LEU A 40 8.79 -46.88 -11.92
N SER A 41 8.52 -47.26 -13.18
CA SER A 41 9.20 -48.39 -13.83
C SER A 41 10.73 -48.22 -13.91
N LYS A 42 11.23 -46.98 -13.80
CA LYS A 42 12.67 -46.63 -13.85
C LYS A 42 13.38 -46.83 -12.50
N TYR A 43 12.63 -47.00 -11.41
CA TYR A 43 13.19 -47.10 -10.05
C TYR A 43 13.07 -48.52 -9.49
N LYS A 44 14.14 -48.97 -8.81
CA LYS A 44 14.13 -50.23 -8.05
C LYS A 44 13.58 -50.06 -6.63
N THR A 45 13.66 -48.84 -6.11
CA THR A 45 13.14 -48.47 -4.80
C THR A 45 11.71 -48.01 -4.95
N ASP A 46 10.84 -48.37 -4.01
CA ASP A 46 9.49 -47.82 -3.95
C ASP A 46 9.56 -46.31 -3.66
N ILE A 47 9.17 -45.49 -4.64
CA ILE A 47 9.23 -44.02 -4.55
C ILE A 47 7.84 -43.49 -4.20
N PRO A 48 7.67 -42.72 -3.12
CA PRO A 48 6.39 -42.11 -2.80
C PRO A 48 5.92 -41.20 -3.94
N THR A 49 4.72 -41.44 -4.49
CA THR A 49 4.18 -40.65 -5.62
C THR A 49 4.07 -39.15 -5.31
N LYS A 50 3.91 -38.76 -4.04
CA LYS A 50 3.87 -37.35 -3.60
C LYS A 50 5.16 -36.55 -3.85
N ILE A 51 6.29 -37.22 -4.13
CA ILE A 51 7.56 -36.56 -4.47
C ILE A 51 7.90 -36.69 -5.96
N LEU A 52 7.01 -37.28 -6.76
CA LEU A 52 7.16 -37.36 -8.22
C LEU A 52 6.46 -36.19 -8.91
N THR A 53 6.96 -35.85 -10.08
CA THR A 53 6.29 -34.92 -11.01
C THR A 53 5.87 -35.73 -12.23
N PRO A 54 4.57 -35.78 -12.58
CA PRO A 54 4.13 -36.53 -13.75
C PRO A 54 4.63 -35.85 -15.02
N ASN A 55 4.75 -36.60 -16.13
CA ASN A 55 5.22 -36.05 -17.40
C ASN A 55 4.26 -34.99 -17.97
N HIS A 56 3.00 -35.00 -17.55
CA HIS A 56 1.98 -34.05 -17.97
C HIS A 56 1.16 -33.58 -16.75
N VAL A 57 0.89 -32.27 -16.68
CA VAL A 57 0.04 -31.64 -15.67
C VAL A 57 -0.92 -30.65 -16.33
N ASP A 58 -2.23 -30.89 -16.18
CA ASP A 58 -3.27 -29.93 -16.51
C ASP A 58 -3.27 -28.76 -15.50
N SER A 59 -3.27 -27.52 -16.01
CA SER A 59 -3.25 -26.33 -15.16
C SER A 59 -4.02 -25.16 -15.75
N ARG A 60 -4.22 -24.09 -14.96
CA ARG A 60 -4.80 -22.82 -15.47
C ARG A 60 -3.93 -22.13 -16.53
N LEU A 61 -2.67 -22.55 -16.68
CA LEU A 61 -1.75 -22.08 -17.73
C LEU A 61 -1.81 -22.97 -18.98
N GLY A 62 -2.78 -23.90 -19.03
CA GLY A 62 -2.80 -25.04 -19.93
C GLY A 62 -1.77 -26.10 -19.51
N ASP A 63 -1.45 -26.95 -20.47
CA ASP A 63 -0.62 -28.15 -20.27
C ASP A 63 0.81 -27.78 -19.86
N LEU A 64 1.31 -28.42 -18.79
CA LEU A 64 2.69 -28.36 -18.36
C LEU A 64 3.34 -29.73 -18.58
N GLU A 65 4.40 -29.76 -19.39
CA GLU A 65 5.06 -30.95 -19.87
C GLU A 65 6.45 -31.09 -19.25
N PHE A 66 6.78 -32.31 -18.86
CA PHE A 66 8.01 -32.67 -18.20
C PHE A 66 8.61 -33.94 -18.81
N TYR A 67 9.92 -34.02 -18.82
CA TYR A 67 10.68 -35.23 -19.11
C TYR A 67 11.58 -35.54 -17.93
N ASP A 68 11.33 -36.65 -17.22
CA ASP A 68 12.04 -37.02 -15.99
C ASP A 68 12.06 -35.88 -14.95
N GLY A 69 10.96 -35.12 -14.87
CA GLY A 69 10.82 -33.95 -13.98
C GLY A 69 11.45 -32.65 -14.49
N ILE A 70 12.13 -32.67 -15.65
CA ILE A 70 12.69 -31.47 -16.29
C ILE A 70 11.59 -30.81 -17.14
N PRO A 71 11.25 -29.53 -16.93
CA PRO A 71 10.23 -28.86 -17.72
C PRO A 71 10.68 -28.65 -19.16
N THR A 72 9.75 -28.80 -20.11
CA THR A 72 10.01 -28.42 -21.51
C THR A 72 10.21 -26.91 -21.65
N LYS A 73 10.81 -26.45 -22.75
CA LYS A 73 10.94 -25.02 -23.04
C LYS A 73 9.59 -24.29 -23.03
N ALA A 74 8.55 -24.87 -23.62
CA ALA A 74 7.21 -24.28 -23.63
C ALA A 74 6.65 -24.14 -22.20
N THR A 75 6.90 -25.13 -21.33
CA THR A 75 6.54 -25.06 -19.91
C THR A 75 7.33 -23.98 -19.19
N ILE A 76 8.64 -23.89 -19.42
CA ILE A 76 9.51 -22.84 -18.86
C ILE A 76 8.97 -21.45 -19.21
N ASP A 77 8.67 -21.19 -20.50
CA ASP A 77 8.16 -19.90 -20.96
C ASP A 77 6.82 -19.56 -20.26
N LYS A 78 5.89 -20.53 -20.17
CA LYS A 78 4.60 -20.35 -19.48
C LYS A 78 4.76 -20.02 -18.00
N VAL A 79 5.59 -20.79 -17.27
CA VAL A 79 5.71 -20.63 -15.81
C VAL A 79 6.49 -19.37 -15.45
N TYR A 80 7.47 -18.95 -16.27
CA TYR A 80 8.19 -17.70 -16.04
C TYR A 80 7.35 -16.47 -16.37
N ASP A 81 6.56 -16.48 -17.45
CA ASP A 81 5.61 -15.38 -17.70
C ASP A 81 4.58 -15.29 -16.56
N ASN A 82 4.11 -16.43 -16.05
CA ASN A 82 3.16 -16.45 -14.95
C ASN A 82 3.75 -15.97 -13.61
N ILE A 83 4.99 -16.35 -13.27
CA ILE A 83 5.60 -15.89 -12.00
C ILE A 83 5.91 -14.39 -12.06
N ASP A 84 6.35 -13.88 -13.22
CA ASP A 84 6.58 -12.45 -13.43
C ASP A 84 5.26 -11.66 -13.35
N PHE A 85 4.17 -12.19 -13.93
CA PHE A 85 2.83 -11.63 -13.79
C PHE A 85 2.38 -11.58 -12.32
N ALA A 86 2.50 -12.69 -11.60
CA ALA A 86 2.12 -12.76 -10.19
C ALA A 86 2.90 -11.77 -9.33
N ARG A 87 4.23 -11.68 -9.55
CA ARG A 87 5.09 -10.71 -8.88
C ARG A 87 4.74 -9.27 -9.24
N GLY A 88 4.37 -8.99 -10.49
CA GLY A 88 3.87 -7.68 -10.90
C GLY A 88 2.60 -7.27 -10.15
N VAL A 89 1.69 -8.22 -9.91
CA VAL A 89 0.47 -8.01 -9.11
C VAL A 89 0.83 -7.76 -7.65
N ASP A 90 1.66 -8.62 -7.05
CA ASP A 90 2.07 -8.50 -5.64
C ASP A 90 2.82 -7.20 -5.37
N VAL A 91 3.75 -6.81 -6.27
CA VAL A 91 4.46 -5.53 -6.18
C VAL A 91 3.48 -4.37 -6.26
N PHE A 92 2.46 -4.42 -7.11
CA PHE A 92 1.43 -3.38 -7.11
C PHE A 92 0.73 -3.29 -5.74
N LEU A 93 0.19 -4.41 -5.26
CA LEU A 93 -0.60 -4.44 -4.02
C LEU A 93 0.22 -4.01 -2.79
N ASN A 94 1.46 -4.50 -2.68
CA ASN A 94 2.31 -4.25 -1.52
C ASN A 94 2.91 -2.84 -1.49
N PHE A 95 3.02 -2.17 -2.64
CA PHE A 95 3.69 -0.86 -2.76
C PHE A 95 2.74 0.31 -3.09
N ILE A 96 1.43 0.12 -3.03
CA ILE A 96 0.45 1.23 -2.98
C ILE A 96 0.83 2.26 -1.91
N PRO A 97 1.26 1.89 -0.68
CA PRO A 97 1.68 2.88 0.31
C PRO A 97 2.83 3.78 -0.17
N ALA A 98 3.89 3.20 -0.73
CA ALA A 98 5.05 3.95 -1.19
C ALA A 98 4.71 4.93 -2.33
N THR A 99 3.99 4.43 -3.33
CA THR A 99 3.59 5.23 -4.49
C THR A 99 2.54 6.29 -4.13
N SER A 100 1.67 6.03 -3.17
CA SER A 100 0.72 7.02 -2.65
C SER A 100 1.41 8.21 -1.96
N ILE A 101 2.47 7.97 -1.17
CA ILE A 101 3.30 9.06 -0.63
C ILE A 101 4.01 9.82 -1.77
N GLU A 102 4.50 9.13 -2.79
CA GLU A 102 5.13 9.76 -3.95
C GLU A 102 4.14 10.63 -4.74
N GLY A 103 2.91 10.15 -4.94
CA GLY A 103 1.83 10.93 -5.55
C GLY A 103 1.53 12.20 -4.77
N LEU A 104 1.41 12.12 -3.44
CA LEU A 104 1.29 13.29 -2.55
C LEU A 104 2.47 14.26 -2.73
N ARG A 105 3.69 13.75 -2.76
CA ARG A 105 4.90 14.57 -2.92
C ARG A 105 4.92 15.29 -4.27
N LEU A 106 4.59 14.59 -5.35
CA LEU A 106 4.58 15.15 -6.70
C LEU A 106 3.47 16.19 -6.87
N GLY A 107 2.24 15.90 -6.43
CA GLY A 107 1.14 16.86 -6.48
C GLY A 107 1.40 18.14 -5.69
N MET A 108 1.99 18.01 -4.51
CA MET A 108 2.39 19.18 -3.72
C MET A 108 3.56 19.94 -4.35
N LYS A 109 4.51 19.23 -4.96
CA LYS A 109 5.61 19.86 -5.72
C LYS A 109 5.09 20.68 -6.89
N GLU A 110 4.08 20.19 -7.63
CA GLU A 110 3.43 20.92 -8.73
C GLU A 110 2.77 22.22 -8.26
N LEU A 111 2.23 22.24 -7.04
CA LEU A 111 1.72 23.46 -6.41
C LEU A 111 2.82 24.42 -5.92
N GLY A 112 4.08 24.01 -6.00
CA GLY A 112 5.25 24.78 -5.57
C GLY A 112 5.76 24.44 -4.18
N ALA A 113 5.14 23.49 -3.45
CA ALA A 113 5.59 23.02 -2.14
C ALA A 113 6.67 21.93 -2.28
N ASP A 114 7.83 22.34 -2.81
CA ASP A 114 8.93 21.47 -3.25
C ASP A 114 10.08 21.32 -2.23
N THR A 115 9.95 21.95 -1.06
CA THR A 115 10.97 21.94 -0.02
C THR A 115 10.38 22.17 1.37
N TYR A 116 11.15 21.87 2.41
CA TYR A 116 10.69 21.82 3.80
C TYR A 116 10.03 23.12 4.30
N ASN A 117 10.52 24.29 3.87
CA ASN A 117 10.01 25.59 4.32
C ASN A 117 8.80 26.07 3.52
N LYS A 118 8.32 25.31 2.53
CA LYS A 118 7.11 25.60 1.75
C LYS A 118 6.00 24.65 2.15
N VAL A 119 4.94 25.19 2.74
CA VAL A 119 3.83 24.42 3.31
C VAL A 119 2.58 24.66 2.49
N MET A 120 1.96 23.60 1.99
CA MET A 120 0.62 23.69 1.41
C MET A 120 -0.39 23.86 2.55
N VAL A 121 -1.25 24.88 2.46
CA VAL A 121 -2.35 25.10 3.40
C VAL A 121 -3.67 25.10 2.65
N LEU A 122 -4.65 24.34 3.14
CA LEU A 122 -6.02 24.38 2.65
C LEU A 122 -6.81 25.39 3.48
N ASP A 123 -6.42 26.67 3.34
CA ASP A 123 -6.85 27.78 4.20
C ASP A 123 -8.30 28.22 3.99
N LYS A 124 -8.96 27.74 2.93
CA LYS A 124 -10.41 27.84 2.73
C LYS A 124 -11.08 26.46 2.73
N LEU A 125 -10.48 25.51 3.45
CA LEU A 125 -10.85 24.09 3.50
C LEU A 125 -10.53 23.35 2.19
N LEU A 126 -10.53 22.02 2.29
CA LEU A 126 -10.51 21.15 1.13
C LEU A 126 -11.90 21.14 0.47
N ASP A 127 -11.92 21.12 -0.85
CA ASP A 127 -13.11 20.94 -1.66
C ASP A 127 -12.88 19.83 -2.70
N ALA A 128 -13.86 19.58 -3.57
CA ALA A 128 -13.81 18.52 -4.57
C ALA A 128 -12.94 18.83 -5.80
N SER A 129 -12.28 19.99 -5.87
CA SER A 129 -11.46 20.40 -7.03
C SER A 129 -10.10 19.71 -7.04
N GLY A 130 -9.50 19.50 -5.86
CA GLY A 130 -8.24 18.79 -5.70
C GLY A 130 -8.45 17.28 -5.69
N LEU A 131 -7.60 16.53 -6.39
CA LEU A 131 -7.60 15.06 -6.33
C LEU A 131 -6.81 14.63 -5.10
N PHE A 132 -7.43 14.78 -3.94
CA PHE A 132 -6.86 14.45 -2.63
C PHE A 132 -7.61 13.27 -2.02
N LEU A 133 -6.91 12.14 -1.79
CA LEU A 133 -7.56 10.91 -1.32
C LEU A 133 -8.16 11.11 0.08
N THR A 134 -9.47 10.90 0.19
CA THR A 134 -10.26 10.86 1.45
C THR A 134 -10.02 12.01 2.43
N GLY A 135 -9.63 13.19 1.92
CA GLY A 135 -9.49 14.38 2.75
C GLY A 135 -10.84 14.87 3.28
N ASN A 136 -10.86 15.41 4.49
CA ASN A 136 -12.09 15.94 5.09
C ASN A 136 -12.25 17.44 4.85
N ALA A 137 -13.48 17.89 4.57
CA ALA A 137 -13.80 19.30 4.31
C ALA A 137 -14.12 20.11 5.58
N SER A 138 -13.63 19.69 6.76
CA SER A 138 -14.03 20.26 8.05
C SER A 138 -12.87 20.69 8.94
N THR A 139 -11.64 20.62 8.43
CA THR A 139 -10.43 21.08 9.12
C THR A 139 -9.49 21.76 8.13
N VAL A 140 -8.71 22.73 8.61
CA VAL A 140 -7.68 23.39 7.81
C VAL A 140 -6.43 22.52 7.82
N TYR A 141 -6.10 21.95 6.68
CA TYR A 141 -4.86 21.18 6.53
C TYR A 141 -3.65 22.10 6.38
N ALA A 142 -2.54 21.73 7.01
CA ALA A 142 -1.20 22.18 6.65
C ALA A 142 -0.36 20.94 6.33
N SER A 143 0.30 20.93 5.17
CA SER A 143 1.08 19.79 4.70
C SER A 143 2.40 20.21 4.12
N SER A 144 3.46 19.43 4.41
CA SER A 144 4.79 19.65 3.87
C SER A 144 5.50 18.33 3.65
N PHE A 145 6.46 18.33 2.72
CA PHE A 145 7.43 17.27 2.57
C PHE A 145 8.83 17.79 2.94
N PHE A 146 9.59 16.96 3.64
CA PHE A 146 11.00 17.22 3.88
C PHE A 146 11.86 15.98 3.61
N ASP A 147 13.08 16.25 3.13
CA ASP A 147 14.06 15.25 2.71
C ASP A 147 15.19 15.19 3.74
N LEU A 148 15.18 14.15 4.56
CA LEU A 148 16.16 13.97 5.64
C LEU A 148 17.56 13.60 5.13
N GLU A 149 17.70 13.10 3.89
CA GLU A 149 19.02 12.88 3.27
C GLU A 149 19.73 14.23 3.04
N LYS A 150 18.98 15.18 2.49
CA LYS A 150 19.47 16.53 2.18
C LYS A 150 19.58 17.42 3.41
N ASN A 151 18.59 17.33 4.29
CA ASN A 151 18.45 18.24 5.43
C ASN A 151 19.22 17.76 6.66
N GLY A 152 19.40 16.45 6.83
CA GLY A 152 19.80 15.85 8.09
C GLY A 152 18.68 15.95 9.14
N PRO A 153 19.01 15.91 10.45
CA PRO A 153 18.03 16.11 11.52
C PRO A 153 17.20 17.36 11.27
N THR A 154 15.88 17.23 11.22
CA THR A 154 14.96 18.31 10.85
C THR A 154 14.04 18.63 12.02
N VAL A 155 13.96 19.91 12.36
CA VAL A 155 13.11 20.44 13.43
C VAL A 155 11.72 20.76 12.87
N VAL A 156 10.68 20.39 13.62
CA VAL A 156 9.29 20.83 13.41
C VAL A 156 8.80 21.52 14.68
N GLU A 157 8.47 22.80 14.59
CA GLU A 157 7.81 23.55 15.67
C GLU A 157 6.29 23.56 15.42
N ILE A 158 5.54 22.99 16.36
CA ILE A 158 4.08 22.91 16.33
C ILE A 158 3.49 24.00 17.25
N PRO A 159 2.61 24.87 16.75
CA PRO A 159 1.94 25.86 17.58
C PRO A 159 0.95 25.24 18.56
N ALA A 160 0.76 25.91 19.70
CA ALA A 160 -0.30 25.56 20.65
C ALA A 160 -1.68 25.64 19.99
N GLY A 161 -2.58 24.72 20.35
CA GLY A 161 -3.92 24.64 19.78
C GLY A 161 -4.03 23.80 18.52
N ALA A 162 -2.90 23.32 17.97
CA ALA A 162 -2.86 22.38 16.85
C ALA A 162 -3.78 21.16 17.09
N GLY A 163 -4.59 20.84 16.09
CA GLY A 163 -5.37 19.60 16.07
C GLY A 163 -4.49 18.39 15.73
N PRO A 164 -5.08 17.25 15.34
CA PRO A 164 -4.32 16.05 15.02
C PRO A 164 -3.36 16.26 13.85
N GLY A 165 -2.16 15.74 13.98
CA GLY A 165 -1.17 15.69 12.92
C GLY A 165 -0.20 14.53 13.12
N THR A 166 0.55 14.23 12.07
CA THR A 166 1.55 13.16 12.10
C THR A 166 2.65 13.43 11.09
N VAL A 167 3.81 12.82 11.33
CA VAL A 167 4.83 12.59 10.32
C VAL A 167 4.74 11.13 9.91
N ASN A 168 4.56 10.90 8.61
CA ASN A 168 4.70 9.58 8.00
C ASN A 168 5.97 9.53 7.16
N ASP A 169 6.57 8.35 7.13
CA ASP A 169 7.71 8.04 6.29
C ASP A 169 7.26 7.74 4.84
N ALA A 170 8.20 7.47 3.94
CA ALA A 170 7.92 7.22 2.52
C ALA A 170 7.08 5.96 2.22
N PHE A 171 6.65 5.20 3.23
CA PHE A 171 5.82 3.99 3.11
C PHE A 171 4.52 4.09 3.94
N PHE A 172 4.06 5.31 4.27
CA PHE A 172 2.93 5.56 5.19
C PHE A 172 3.11 5.05 6.63
N ARG A 173 4.33 4.69 7.05
CA ARG A 173 4.55 4.25 8.44
C ARG A 173 4.62 5.46 9.36
N PHE A 174 4.00 5.35 10.54
CA PHE A 174 4.03 6.38 11.56
C PHE A 174 5.46 6.60 12.07
N VAL A 175 5.91 7.86 12.04
CA VAL A 175 7.17 8.29 12.65
C VAL A 175 6.86 8.92 14.01
N VAL A 176 5.99 9.93 14.04
CA VAL A 176 5.55 10.59 15.28
C VAL A 176 4.25 11.37 15.07
N ASP A 177 3.37 11.33 16.06
CA ASP A 177 2.15 12.12 16.09
C ASP A 177 2.39 13.51 16.71
N MET A 178 1.58 14.48 16.31
CA MET A 178 1.69 15.88 16.70
C MET A 178 0.31 16.47 16.99
N GLY A 179 0.30 17.55 17.77
CA GLY A 179 -0.91 18.20 18.26
C GLY A 179 -1.67 17.35 19.27
N ALA A 180 -2.99 17.27 19.13
CA ALA A 180 -3.85 16.58 20.10
C ALA A 180 -3.47 15.12 20.43
N PRO A 181 -3.18 14.23 19.46
CA PRO A 181 -2.75 12.86 19.73
C PRO A 181 -1.25 12.73 20.06
N GLY A 182 -0.46 13.77 19.75
CA GLY A 182 0.99 13.73 19.88
C GLY A 182 1.52 13.97 21.30
N PRO A 183 2.84 13.81 21.49
CA PRO A 183 3.50 14.09 22.76
C PRO A 183 3.24 15.49 23.33
N ASP A 184 3.03 16.51 22.48
CA ASP A 184 2.75 17.87 22.92
C ASP A 184 1.34 18.05 23.53
N ARG A 185 0.43 17.09 23.33
CA ARG A 185 -0.94 17.11 23.87
C ARG A 185 -1.65 18.44 23.59
N LYS A 186 -1.56 18.92 22.34
CA LYS A 186 -2.12 20.20 21.85
C LYS A 186 -1.51 21.46 22.47
N LYS A 187 -0.51 21.35 23.36
CA LYS A 187 0.18 22.50 23.94
C LYS A 187 1.21 23.11 23.01
N GLY A 188 1.48 22.46 21.87
CA GLY A 188 2.55 22.85 20.96
C GLY A 188 3.92 22.48 21.53
N GLY A 189 4.92 22.51 20.67
CA GLY A 189 6.28 22.19 21.06
C GLY A 189 7.17 21.87 19.87
N MET A 190 8.31 21.26 20.15
CA MET A 190 9.38 21.10 19.18
C MET A 190 9.73 19.63 19.02
N TYR A 191 9.85 19.21 17.77
CA TYR A 191 10.19 17.85 17.39
C TYR A 191 11.47 17.87 16.56
N ILE A 192 12.33 16.86 16.74
CA ILE A 192 13.48 16.59 15.87
C ILE A 192 13.26 15.25 15.20
N ILE A 193 13.16 15.26 13.88
CA ILE A 193 13.05 14.06 13.05
C ILE A 193 14.44 13.70 12.53
N LEU A 194 14.93 12.53 12.91
CA LEU A 194 16.25 12.02 12.55
C LEU A 194 16.19 11.19 11.27
N PRO A 195 17.21 11.28 10.40
CA PRO A 195 17.31 10.40 9.23
C PRO A 195 17.51 8.92 9.62
N PRO A 196 17.19 7.99 8.72
CA PRO A 196 17.30 6.55 8.97
C PRO A 196 18.72 6.07 9.30
N ASP A 197 19.72 6.76 8.78
CA ASP A 197 21.15 6.47 8.98
C ASP A 197 21.80 7.34 10.09
N TYR A 198 20.98 8.08 10.87
CA TYR A 198 21.51 8.90 11.96
C TYR A 198 22.21 8.05 13.03
N ASN A 199 23.51 8.28 13.20
CA ASN A 199 24.37 7.60 14.18
C ASN A 199 24.93 8.55 15.26
N GLY A 200 24.39 9.76 15.36
CA GLY A 200 24.85 10.77 16.30
C GLY A 200 24.37 10.57 17.75
N LYS A 201 24.53 11.61 18.56
CA LYS A 201 24.24 11.60 20.01
C LYS A 201 22.76 11.66 20.35
N LEU A 202 21.92 12.24 19.48
CA LEU A 202 20.48 12.31 19.71
C LEU A 202 19.87 10.91 19.67
N LYS A 203 18.93 10.64 20.58
CA LYS A 203 18.23 9.36 20.69
C LYS A 203 16.72 9.60 20.64
N PRO A 204 15.94 8.74 19.95
CA PRO A 204 14.50 8.83 19.97
C PRO A 204 13.95 8.87 21.39
N THR A 205 13.00 9.77 21.63
CA THR A 205 12.24 9.81 22.88
C THR A 205 11.09 8.82 22.82
N PRO A 206 10.53 8.42 23.97
CA PRO A 206 9.25 7.72 24.00
C PRO A 206 8.17 8.52 23.26
N ASN A 207 7.36 7.82 22.47
CA ASN A 207 6.28 8.39 21.68
C ASN A 207 5.00 7.55 21.83
N THR A 208 4.62 7.31 23.09
CA THR A 208 3.40 6.58 23.44
C THR A 208 2.43 7.50 24.16
N PHE A 209 1.17 7.09 24.28
CA PHE A 209 0.19 7.87 25.03
C PHE A 209 0.54 7.96 26.53
N GLN A 210 1.16 6.91 27.08
CA GLN A 210 1.55 6.78 28.47
C GLN A 210 2.85 7.52 28.79
N ASP A 211 3.86 7.41 27.91
CA ASP A 211 5.15 8.07 28.04
C ASP A 211 5.42 8.95 26.82
N ASN A 212 5.37 10.26 27.08
CA ASN A 212 5.63 11.34 26.15
C ASN A 212 6.71 12.29 26.71
N SER A 213 7.70 11.75 27.41
CA SER A 213 8.80 12.55 27.96
C SER A 213 9.64 13.24 26.87
N SER A 214 9.92 14.53 27.07
CA SER A 214 10.83 15.30 26.22
C SER A 214 12.25 15.32 26.80
N VAL A 215 13.24 15.64 25.97
CA VAL A 215 14.64 15.84 26.38
C VAL A 215 15.12 17.26 26.06
N LYS A 216 16.10 17.76 26.81
CA LYS A 216 16.72 19.05 26.52
C LYS A 216 17.79 18.92 25.45
N VAL A 217 17.58 19.56 24.30
CA VAL A 217 18.53 19.62 23.19
C VAL A 217 18.88 21.07 22.89
N LYS A 218 20.13 21.32 22.52
CA LYS A 218 20.54 22.62 21.98
C LYS A 218 19.98 22.78 20.56
N VAL A 219 19.02 23.68 20.40
CA VAL A 219 18.44 24.05 19.10
C VAL A 219 18.79 25.51 18.84
N GLY A 220 19.70 25.72 17.89
CA GLY A 220 20.39 27.00 17.74
C GLY A 220 21.24 27.28 18.97
N ASP A 221 21.15 28.49 19.52
CA ASP A 221 21.91 28.88 20.72
C ASP A 221 21.18 28.63 22.05
N LYS A 222 20.03 27.96 22.03
CA LYS A 222 19.17 27.78 23.21
C LYS A 222 18.92 26.30 23.50
N MET A 223 18.88 25.96 24.79
CA MET A 223 18.36 24.66 25.22
C MET A 223 16.83 24.68 25.12
N LYS A 224 16.27 23.68 24.45
CA LYS A 224 14.83 23.50 24.24
C LYS A 224 14.41 22.10 24.64
N ASP A 225 13.23 21.98 25.22
CA ASP A 225 12.59 20.68 25.40
C ASP A 225 12.08 20.21 24.03
N VAL A 226 12.49 19.02 23.61
CA VAL A 226 12.16 18.44 22.31
C VAL A 226 11.75 16.98 22.44
N TRP A 227 10.88 16.53 21.53
CA TRP A 227 10.68 15.11 21.24
C TRP A 227 11.50 14.72 20.03
N ILE A 228 12.04 13.51 20.06
CA ILE A 228 12.93 13.02 19.01
C ILE A 228 12.33 11.75 18.44
N ALA A 229 12.16 11.70 17.13
CA ALA A 229 11.74 10.51 16.41
C ALA A 229 12.72 10.22 15.28
N GLN A 230 12.89 8.95 14.92
CA GLN A 230 13.76 8.54 13.82
C GLN A 230 12.92 7.91 12.72
N SER A 231 13.02 8.46 11.51
CA SER A 231 12.34 7.91 10.34
C SER A 231 13.10 6.70 9.80
N LYS A 232 12.38 5.77 9.16
CA LYS A 232 12.99 4.68 8.37
C LYS A 232 13.29 5.10 6.92
N SER A 233 12.98 6.34 6.55
CA SER A 233 13.07 6.86 5.19
C SER A 233 13.64 8.28 5.17
N TYR A 234 14.20 8.69 4.03
CA TYR A 234 14.63 10.05 3.77
C TYR A 234 13.43 10.96 3.47
N THR A 235 12.47 10.53 2.65
CA THR A 235 11.27 11.32 2.32
C THR A 235 10.22 11.22 3.42
N ASN A 236 9.84 12.34 4.02
CA ASN A 236 8.86 12.36 5.10
C ASN A 236 7.74 13.35 4.80
N TRP A 237 6.51 12.89 5.02
CA TRP A 237 5.29 13.66 4.85
C TRP A 237 4.78 14.14 6.21
N LEU A 238 4.70 15.45 6.36
CA LEU A 238 4.02 16.09 7.49
C LEU A 238 2.61 16.47 7.06
N ILE A 239 1.62 16.03 7.82
CA ILE A 239 0.22 16.41 7.65
C ILE A 239 -0.39 16.80 8.99
N LEU A 240 -0.95 18.00 9.04
CA LEU A 240 -1.50 18.61 10.25
C LEU A 240 -2.92 19.09 9.99
N ARG A 241 -3.79 19.03 11.01
CA ARG A 241 -5.17 19.53 10.95
C ARG A 241 -5.42 20.60 12.01
N GLY A 242 -5.95 21.73 11.58
CA GLY A 242 -6.41 22.81 12.44
C GLY A 242 -7.93 22.79 12.52
N PHE A 243 -8.47 22.90 13.74
CA PHE A 243 -9.91 22.92 13.96
C PHE A 243 -10.51 24.29 13.63
N LEU A 244 -11.75 24.27 13.14
CA LEU A 244 -12.52 25.48 12.91
C LEU A 244 -12.88 26.16 14.24
N VAL A 245 -12.95 27.49 14.23
CA VAL A 245 -13.51 28.29 15.32
C VAL A 245 -14.76 28.98 14.78
N ASP A 246 -15.89 28.77 15.44
CA ASP A 246 -17.21 29.25 14.98
C ASP A 246 -17.53 28.88 13.52
N GLY A 247 -17.11 27.67 13.12
CA GLY A 247 -17.29 27.16 11.75
C GLY A 247 -16.38 27.80 10.71
N LYS A 248 -15.41 28.64 11.09
CA LYS A 248 -14.53 29.38 10.17
C LYS A 248 -13.08 28.90 10.20
N PRO A 249 -12.37 28.90 9.05
CA PRO A 249 -10.99 28.44 8.94
C PRO A 249 -9.94 29.46 9.39
N ASP A 250 -10.30 30.73 9.55
CA ASP A 250 -9.36 31.86 9.73
C ASP A 250 -8.40 31.65 10.90
N ALA A 251 -8.91 31.19 12.05
CA ALA A 251 -8.11 30.97 13.24
C ALA A 251 -7.05 29.89 13.02
N ALA A 252 -7.42 28.77 12.40
CA ALA A 252 -6.50 27.67 12.10
C ALA A 252 -5.49 28.05 11.01
N ALA A 253 -5.94 28.73 9.95
CA ALA A 253 -5.05 29.20 8.89
C ALA A 253 -4.01 30.18 9.44
N LYS A 254 -4.41 31.10 10.32
CA LYS A 254 -3.50 32.04 11.01
C LYS A 254 -2.51 31.29 11.91
N MET A 255 -3.01 30.36 12.73
CA MET A 255 -2.17 29.53 13.61
C MET A 255 -1.05 28.82 12.84
N TRP A 256 -1.35 28.26 11.67
CA TRP A 256 -0.32 27.65 10.82
C TRP A 256 0.66 28.67 10.26
N LYS A 257 0.14 29.75 9.65
CA LYS A 257 0.97 30.77 8.98
C LYS A 257 1.92 31.50 9.94
N GLU A 258 1.54 31.65 11.19
CA GLU A 258 2.33 32.38 12.20
C GLU A 258 3.15 31.45 13.12
N GLY A 259 2.71 30.21 13.30
CA GLY A 259 3.22 29.33 14.35
C GLY A 259 3.96 28.07 13.88
N LEU A 260 3.68 27.56 12.69
CA LEU A 260 4.36 26.37 12.16
C LEU A 260 5.74 26.75 11.61
N LYS A 261 6.78 26.03 12.03
CA LYS A 261 8.12 26.14 11.42
C LYS A 261 8.71 24.77 11.16
N ILE A 262 9.45 24.66 10.06
CA ILE A 262 10.17 23.45 9.67
C ILE A 262 11.55 23.90 9.20
N TYR A 263 12.61 23.32 9.75
CA TYR A 263 13.98 23.68 9.34
C TYR A 263 15.00 22.60 9.73
N PRO A 264 16.08 22.41 8.96
CA PRO A 264 17.21 21.58 9.37
C PRO A 264 17.78 22.06 10.71
N LEU A 265 18.08 21.15 11.64
CA LEU A 265 18.64 21.48 12.95
C LEU A 265 19.94 22.29 12.83
N LYS A 266 20.75 22.03 11.79
CA LYS A 266 21.96 22.78 11.47
C LYS A 266 21.71 24.26 11.17
N ASP A 267 20.51 24.62 10.73
CA ASP A 267 20.11 25.97 10.33
C ASP A 267 19.31 26.70 11.43
N ALA A 268 19.20 26.12 12.64
CA ALA A 268 18.32 26.61 13.70
C ALA A 268 18.56 28.06 14.16
N ASN A 269 19.78 28.59 14.00
CA ASN A 269 20.09 29.99 14.32
C ASN A 269 19.65 30.98 13.24
N ASN A 270 19.46 30.51 12.00
CA ASN A 270 19.03 31.33 10.87
C ASN A 270 18.20 30.50 9.89
N PRO A 271 17.00 30.02 10.30
CA PRO A 271 16.19 29.17 9.43
C PRO A 271 15.66 29.99 8.24
N LYS A 272 15.51 29.33 7.09
CA LYS A 272 14.82 29.94 5.95
C LYS A 272 13.41 30.37 6.35
N LYS A 273 12.95 31.50 5.78
CA LYS A 273 11.59 31.99 5.99
C LYS A 273 10.58 30.96 5.47
N MET A 274 9.55 30.69 6.27
CA MET A 274 8.43 29.84 5.86
C MET A 274 7.60 30.52 4.77
N GLU A 275 7.16 29.73 3.80
CA GLU A 275 6.24 30.12 2.74
C GLU A 275 5.00 29.23 2.82
N PHE A 276 3.82 29.83 2.82
CA PHE A 276 2.56 29.12 2.91
C PHE A 276 1.77 29.29 1.62
N ILE A 277 1.58 28.18 0.92
CA ILE A 277 0.97 28.13 -0.40
C ILE A 277 -0.48 27.67 -0.22
N SER A 278 -1.45 28.49 -0.61
CA SER A 278 -2.84 28.05 -0.59
C SER A 278 -3.07 26.98 -1.66
N GLY A 279 -3.59 25.83 -1.25
CA GLY A 279 -4.06 24.76 -2.12
C GLY A 279 -5.59 24.74 -2.29
N SER A 280 -6.33 25.54 -1.52
CA SER A 280 -7.80 25.58 -1.61
C SER A 280 -8.28 26.11 -2.96
N GLY A 281 -9.32 25.48 -3.51
CA GLY A 281 -9.88 25.82 -4.82
C GLY A 281 -8.96 25.55 -6.02
N LYS A 282 -7.81 24.89 -5.83
CA LYS A 282 -6.90 24.52 -6.92
C LYS A 282 -7.12 23.07 -7.34
N VAL A 283 -6.91 22.81 -8.62
CA VAL A 283 -6.79 21.46 -9.17
C VAL A 283 -5.34 21.01 -9.07
N PHE A 284 -5.12 19.84 -8.47
CA PHE A 284 -3.82 19.19 -8.35
C PHE A 284 -4.05 17.68 -8.16
N ASN A 285 -3.06 16.85 -8.52
CA ASN A 285 -3.15 15.40 -8.37
C ASN A 285 -2.20 14.87 -7.31
N THR A 286 -2.73 14.26 -6.25
CA THR A 286 -1.93 13.53 -5.25
C THR A 286 -2.12 12.01 -5.31
N ILE A 287 -2.79 11.51 -6.34
CA ILE A 287 -3.13 10.09 -6.49
C ILE A 287 -2.10 9.45 -7.43
N HIS A 288 -1.47 8.39 -6.94
CA HIS A 288 -0.51 7.58 -7.70
C HIS A 288 -1.15 6.94 -8.93
N ALA A 289 -0.31 6.54 -9.89
CA ALA A 289 -0.76 5.87 -11.11
C ALA A 289 -1.41 4.52 -10.82
N ASN A 290 -2.41 4.18 -11.62
CA ASN A 290 -3.16 2.92 -11.59
C ASN A 290 -2.96 2.10 -12.87
N ASP A 291 -1.94 2.47 -13.64
CA ASP A 291 -1.48 1.84 -14.87
C ASP A 291 0.05 1.60 -14.76
N TYR A 292 0.71 1.30 -15.89
CA TYR A 292 2.12 0.96 -15.92
C TYR A 292 3.04 2.01 -15.29
N ASP A 293 2.65 3.29 -15.26
CA ASP A 293 3.47 4.35 -14.66
C ASP A 293 3.66 4.17 -13.15
N PHE A 294 2.81 3.37 -12.49
CA PHE A 294 2.99 2.94 -11.09
C PHE A 294 4.39 2.35 -10.84
N TYR A 295 4.88 1.50 -11.75
CA TYR A 295 6.18 0.85 -11.57
C TYR A 295 7.33 1.85 -11.71
N LYS A 296 7.15 2.93 -12.47
CA LYS A 296 8.12 4.03 -12.58
C LYS A 296 8.12 4.90 -11.33
N GLU A 297 6.94 5.22 -10.79
CA GLU A 297 6.80 5.91 -9.50
C GLU A 297 7.50 5.11 -8.40
N LEU A 298 7.25 3.79 -8.34
CA LEU A 298 7.91 2.93 -7.38
C LEU A 298 9.42 2.90 -7.58
N ALA A 299 9.92 2.81 -8.82
CA ALA A 299 11.35 2.85 -9.10
C ALA A 299 11.99 4.16 -8.64
N SER A 300 11.30 5.30 -8.76
CA SER A 300 11.74 6.59 -8.20
C SER A 300 11.90 6.50 -6.68
N VAL A 301 10.90 5.96 -5.98
CA VAL A 301 10.92 5.78 -4.52
C VAL A 301 12.07 4.87 -4.08
N ILE A 302 12.20 3.68 -4.69
CA ILE A 302 13.27 2.72 -4.35
C ILE A 302 14.66 3.29 -4.61
N ASN A 303 14.82 4.10 -5.66
CA ASN A 303 16.07 4.78 -5.93
C ASN A 303 16.39 5.88 -4.91
N LYS A 304 15.38 6.62 -4.45
CA LYS A 304 15.54 7.68 -3.45
C LYS A 304 15.85 7.15 -2.05
N GLU A 305 15.14 6.14 -1.60
CA GLU A 305 15.13 5.71 -0.20
C GLU A 305 16.33 4.82 0.18
N PRO A 306 16.76 4.74 1.47
CA PRO A 306 17.90 3.91 1.85
C PRO A 306 17.59 2.42 1.64
N ILE A 307 18.63 1.58 1.59
CA ILE A 307 18.45 0.13 1.48
C ILE A 307 17.55 -0.40 2.62
N SER A 308 17.76 0.05 3.86
CA SER A 308 16.97 -0.34 5.04
C SER A 308 15.52 0.17 5.05
N PHE A 309 15.10 0.94 4.05
CA PHE A 309 13.74 1.49 3.95
C PHE A 309 12.66 0.42 4.00
N ILE A 310 12.87 -0.70 3.29
CA ILE A 310 11.97 -1.84 3.23
C ILE A 310 12.73 -3.13 3.56
N ASP A 311 11.98 -4.09 4.07
CA ASP A 311 12.51 -5.41 4.42
C ASP A 311 13.04 -6.16 3.19
N PRO A 312 14.00 -7.09 3.37
CA PRO A 312 14.60 -7.83 2.26
C PRO A 312 13.58 -8.56 1.37
N GLU A 313 12.45 -9.02 1.92
CA GLU A 313 11.40 -9.71 1.17
C GLU A 313 10.70 -8.78 0.17
N LEU A 314 10.18 -7.64 0.63
CA LEU A 314 9.58 -6.61 -0.25
C LEU A 314 10.58 -6.13 -1.30
N ARG A 315 11.85 -5.95 -0.91
CA ARG A 315 12.91 -5.59 -1.85
C ARG A 315 13.14 -6.67 -2.90
N GLY A 316 13.12 -7.94 -2.50
CA GLY A 316 13.22 -9.08 -3.41
C GLY A 316 12.07 -9.15 -4.40
N GLN A 317 10.83 -8.86 -3.95
CA GLN A 317 9.66 -8.75 -4.82
C GLN A 317 9.86 -7.66 -5.89
N ALA A 318 10.23 -6.44 -5.49
CA ALA A 318 10.48 -5.35 -6.44
C ALA A 318 11.64 -5.68 -7.40
N ALA A 319 12.74 -6.24 -6.90
CA ALA A 319 13.90 -6.63 -7.70
C ALA A 319 13.56 -7.73 -8.73
N SER A 320 12.63 -8.63 -8.40
CA SER A 320 12.23 -9.73 -9.29
C SER A 320 11.54 -9.27 -10.58
N ILE A 321 11.04 -8.03 -10.63
CA ILE A 321 10.48 -7.40 -11.83
C ILE A 321 11.38 -6.30 -12.39
N GLY A 322 12.63 -6.18 -11.91
CA GLY A 322 13.62 -5.24 -12.40
C GLY A 322 13.69 -3.89 -11.68
N ILE A 323 12.95 -3.69 -10.56
CA ILE A 323 13.05 -2.46 -9.77
C ILE A 323 14.14 -2.64 -8.70
N ILE A 324 15.33 -2.10 -8.97
CA ILE A 324 16.53 -2.28 -8.14
C ILE A 324 17.14 -0.91 -7.85
N LYS A 325 17.44 -0.62 -6.57
CA LYS A 325 18.12 0.64 -6.20
C LYS A 325 19.44 0.79 -6.96
N GLY A 326 19.68 2.00 -7.47
CA GLY A 326 20.86 2.36 -8.25
C GLY A 326 20.80 1.93 -9.72
N HIS A 327 19.71 1.30 -10.16
CA HIS A 327 19.53 0.87 -11.55
C HIS A 327 18.33 1.58 -12.17
N GLU A 328 18.44 1.87 -13.46
CA GLU A 328 17.32 2.34 -14.25
C GLU A 328 16.28 1.23 -14.39
N PHE A 329 15.01 1.56 -14.18
CA PHE A 329 13.91 0.64 -14.45
C PHE A 329 13.62 0.62 -15.95
N ALA A 330 14.28 -0.31 -16.65
CA ALA A 330 14.19 -0.50 -18.10
C ALA A 330 13.87 -1.97 -18.43
N PRO A 331 12.65 -2.46 -18.16
CA PRO A 331 12.26 -3.82 -18.52
C PRO A 331 12.24 -3.99 -20.05
N ASP A 332 12.50 -5.21 -20.52
CA ASP A 332 12.34 -5.54 -21.93
C ASP A 332 10.86 -5.55 -22.35
N ALA A 333 10.61 -5.67 -23.66
CA ALA A 333 9.26 -5.65 -24.21
C ALA A 333 8.36 -6.78 -23.67
N ARG A 334 8.95 -7.92 -23.27
CA ARG A 334 8.20 -9.05 -22.69
C ARG A 334 7.73 -8.66 -21.28
N MET A 335 8.63 -8.23 -20.42
CA MET A 335 8.34 -7.84 -19.05
C MET A 335 7.40 -6.62 -19.00
N GLU A 336 7.59 -5.61 -19.84
CA GLU A 336 6.68 -4.46 -19.92
C GLU A 336 5.25 -4.91 -20.26
N LYS A 337 5.08 -5.83 -21.21
CA LYS A 337 3.76 -6.39 -21.56
C LYS A 337 3.11 -7.11 -20.38
N ILE A 338 3.89 -7.90 -19.64
CA ILE A 338 3.42 -8.62 -18.45
C ILE A 338 2.98 -7.64 -17.36
N LEU A 339 3.80 -6.62 -17.06
CA LEU A 339 3.50 -5.63 -16.02
C LEU A 339 2.26 -4.77 -16.37
N LYS A 340 2.07 -4.44 -17.65
CA LYS A 340 0.84 -3.79 -18.15
C LYS A 340 -0.42 -4.63 -17.94
N ASP A 341 -0.30 -5.94 -17.89
CA ASP A 341 -1.44 -6.82 -17.59
C ASP A 341 -1.60 -7.02 -16.07
N ALA A 342 -0.49 -7.23 -15.37
CA ALA A 342 -0.44 -7.37 -13.92
C ALA A 342 -1.09 -6.18 -13.20
N ILE A 343 -0.81 -4.94 -13.62
CA ILE A 343 -1.41 -3.75 -13.00
C ILE A 343 -2.94 -3.72 -13.12
N LYS A 344 -3.51 -4.21 -14.22
CA LYS A 344 -4.98 -4.24 -14.40
C LYS A 344 -5.62 -5.18 -13.37
N VAL A 345 -5.02 -6.37 -13.21
CA VAL A 345 -5.48 -7.37 -12.25
C VAL A 345 -5.22 -6.91 -10.81
N GLY A 346 -4.06 -6.32 -10.54
CA GLY A 346 -3.71 -5.74 -9.24
C GLY A 346 -4.70 -4.64 -8.83
N ASN A 347 -5.01 -3.69 -9.72
CA ASN A 347 -5.96 -2.61 -9.44
C ASN A 347 -7.38 -3.14 -9.16
N ALA A 348 -7.87 -4.07 -9.99
CA ALA A 348 -9.15 -4.73 -9.74
C ALA A 348 -9.15 -5.49 -8.39
N THR A 349 -8.03 -6.14 -8.05
CA THR A 349 -7.85 -6.87 -6.80
C THR A 349 -7.86 -5.94 -5.59
N ALA A 350 -7.12 -4.83 -5.63
CA ALA A 350 -7.11 -3.83 -4.56
C ALA A 350 -8.52 -3.29 -4.28
N ARG A 351 -9.28 -2.99 -5.33
CA ARG A 351 -10.68 -2.54 -5.21
C ARG A 351 -11.58 -3.62 -4.61
N ALA A 352 -11.43 -4.87 -5.03
CA ALA A 352 -12.20 -5.97 -4.46
C ALA A 352 -11.90 -6.14 -2.95
N ILE A 353 -10.63 -6.05 -2.56
CA ILE A 353 -10.23 -6.10 -1.14
C ILE A 353 -10.88 -4.97 -0.34
N SER A 354 -10.85 -3.73 -0.86
CA SER A 354 -11.38 -2.57 -0.13
C SER A 354 -12.90 -2.47 -0.10
N PHE A 355 -13.59 -2.78 -1.20
CA PHE A 355 -15.03 -2.55 -1.33
C PHE A 355 -15.90 -3.79 -1.11
N SER A 356 -15.30 -4.98 -1.16
CA SER A 356 -15.99 -6.25 -0.91
C SER A 356 -15.09 -7.19 -0.09
N PRO A 357 -14.69 -6.78 1.13
CA PRO A 357 -13.77 -7.56 1.94
C PRO A 357 -14.33 -8.96 2.23
N ARG A 358 -13.46 -9.97 2.14
CA ARG A 358 -13.81 -11.37 2.45
C ARG A 358 -13.95 -11.61 3.95
N ASP A 359 -13.23 -10.85 4.77
CA ASP A 359 -13.29 -10.96 6.22
C ASP A 359 -14.62 -10.37 6.73
N LYS A 360 -15.44 -11.22 7.37
CA LYS A 360 -16.71 -10.80 7.96
C LYS A 360 -16.52 -9.80 9.11
N LYS A 361 -15.36 -9.80 9.79
CA LYS A 361 -15.02 -8.79 10.82
C LYS A 361 -14.99 -7.37 10.26
N ALA A 362 -14.88 -7.20 8.93
CA ALA A 362 -14.95 -5.90 8.30
C ALA A 362 -16.34 -5.26 8.44
N TYR A 363 -17.41 -6.06 8.46
CA TYR A 363 -18.79 -5.56 8.48
C TYR A 363 -19.26 -5.24 9.90
N ILE A 364 -19.74 -4.02 10.12
CA ILE A 364 -20.14 -3.52 11.43
C ILE A 364 -21.58 -3.93 11.77
N TYR A 365 -22.48 -3.94 10.77
CA TYR A 365 -23.89 -4.26 10.95
C TYR A 365 -24.33 -5.38 10.02
N GLU A 366 -25.00 -6.39 10.60
CA GLU A 366 -25.51 -7.54 9.85
C GLU A 366 -26.46 -7.12 8.72
N GLY A 367 -26.24 -7.68 7.53
CA GLY A 367 -27.03 -7.37 6.33
C GLY A 367 -26.85 -5.95 5.77
N LYS A 368 -25.88 -5.17 6.25
CA LYS A 368 -25.55 -3.82 5.75
C LYS A 368 -24.13 -3.76 5.19
N GLN A 369 -23.84 -2.70 4.43
CA GLN A 369 -22.54 -2.45 3.78
C GLN A 369 -21.68 -1.42 4.52
N TRP A 370 -21.87 -1.30 5.84
CA TRP A 370 -21.01 -0.46 6.68
C TRP A 370 -19.78 -1.27 7.09
N ILE A 371 -18.62 -0.92 6.55
CA ILE A 371 -17.35 -1.61 6.78
C ILE A 371 -16.35 -0.73 7.56
N THR A 372 -15.52 -1.35 8.38
CA THR A 372 -14.35 -0.69 8.98
C THR A 372 -13.15 -0.72 8.04
N GLY A 373 -12.39 0.38 7.99
CA GLY A 373 -11.09 0.41 7.29
C GLY A 373 -9.95 -0.26 8.06
N PHE A 374 -10.11 -0.43 9.38
CA PHE A 374 -9.13 -1.04 10.28
C PHE A 374 -9.69 -2.34 10.83
N ILE A 375 -9.68 -3.38 10.00
CA ILE A 375 -10.08 -4.74 10.40
C ILE A 375 -9.15 -5.19 11.53
N GLY A 376 -9.71 -5.75 12.60
CA GLY A 376 -8.94 -6.14 13.79
C GLY A 376 -8.61 -5.00 14.77
N LYS A 377 -9.01 -3.75 14.48
CA LYS A 377 -8.69 -2.55 15.28
C LYS A 377 -7.20 -2.25 15.41
N ASP A 378 -6.38 -2.77 14.49
CA ASP A 378 -4.96 -2.49 14.38
C ASP A 378 -4.67 -1.91 13.00
N TYR A 379 -3.84 -0.87 12.95
CA TYR A 379 -3.35 -0.27 11.70
C TYR A 379 -2.28 -1.12 11.02
N GLN A 380 -1.83 -2.21 11.64
CA GLN A 380 -0.88 -3.14 11.02
C GLN A 380 -1.61 -4.30 10.31
N TRP A 381 -2.91 -4.48 10.57
CA TRP A 381 -3.72 -5.61 10.07
C TRP A 381 -3.09 -6.99 10.35
N LEU A 382 -2.34 -7.11 11.45
CA LEU A 382 -1.81 -8.37 11.93
C LEU A 382 -2.86 -8.99 12.85
N ASP A 383 -3.56 -10.03 12.40
CA ASP A 383 -4.35 -10.91 13.28
C ASP A 383 -3.33 -11.68 14.16
N LEU A 384 -2.95 -11.09 15.30
CA LEU A 384 -2.03 -11.67 16.30
C LEU A 384 -2.74 -12.53 17.35
#